data_AF-A0A2D0HAM3-F1
#
_entry.id   AF-A0A2D0HAM3-F1
#
_cell.length_a   1.000
_cell.length_b   1.000
_cell.length_c   1.000
_cell.angle_alpha   90.00
_cell.angle_beta   90.00
_cell.angle_gamma   90.00
#
_symmetry.space_group_name_H-M   'P 1'
#
loop_
_entity.id
_entity.type
_entity.pdbx_description
1 polymer ?
#
loop_
_entity_poly.entity_id
_entity_poly.type
_entity_poly.pdbx_seq_one_letter_code
_entity_poly.pdbx_strand_id
1 'polypeptide(L)' 'MVPKKIILAELENHQKAHQKKLSTYHNLEQRYFQNPQELPESGKFQYLTLLNGISYETHWLAWCNQVMELLNQRIEK' A
#
# COMPACT_ATOMS: atom_id res chain seq x y z
N MET A 1 17.61 -9.17 21.43
CA MET A 1 17.09 -8.15 20.48
C MET A 1 17.09 -8.76 19.09
N VAL A 2 16.08 -8.47 18.26
CA VAL A 2 15.99 -9.00 16.89
C VAL A 2 17.05 -8.32 15.99
N PRO A 3 17.79 -9.04 15.15
CA PRO A 3 18.80 -8.43 14.27
C PRO A 3 18.19 -7.49 13.22
N LYS A 4 18.85 -6.36 12.92
CA LYS A 4 18.43 -5.40 11.89
C LYS A 4 18.07 -6.05 10.55
N LYS A 5 18.87 -7.03 10.11
CA LYS A 5 18.65 -7.78 8.85
C LYS A 5 17.31 -8.53 8.82
N ILE A 6 16.84 -9.01 9.98
CA ILE A 6 15.56 -9.71 10.08
C ILE A 6 14.42 -8.70 9.92
N ILE A 7 14.51 -7.55 10.60
CA ILE A 7 13.51 -6.47 10.47
C ILE A 7 13.42 -5.96 9.02
N LEU A 8 14.55 -5.76 8.35
CA LEU A 8 14.58 -5.34 6.95
C LEU A 8 13.93 -6.38 6.03
N ALA A 9 14.24 -7.67 6.21
CA ALA A 9 13.63 -8.74 5.42
C ALA A 9 12.11 -8.82 5.60
N GLU A 10 11.61 -8.63 6.82
CA GLU A 10 10.17 -8.57 7.08
C GLU A 10 9.53 -7.35 6.40
N LEU A 11 10.15 -6.17 6.49
CA LEU A 11 9.65 -4.96 5.81
C LEU A 11 9.59 -5.13 4.29
N GLU A 12 10.59 -5.77 3.67
CA GLU A 12 10.59 -6.08 2.24
C GLU A 12 9.46 -7.05 1.86
N ASN A 13 9.21 -8.07 2.69
CA ASN A 13 8.10 -9.01 2.48
C ASN A 13 6.74 -8.30 2.57
N HIS A 14 6.55 -7.46 3.58
CA HIS A 14 5.36 -6.64 3.74
C HIS A 14 5.18 -5.69 2.55
N GLN A 15 6.23 -4.97 2.14
CA GLN A 15 6.18 -4.06 1.00
C GLN A 15 5.72 -4.78 -0.27
N LYS A 16 6.27 -5.96 -0.58
CA LYS A 16 5.85 -6.76 -1.74
C LYS A 16 4.37 -7.15 -1.67
N ALA A 17 3.90 -7.54 -0.48
CA ALA A 17 2.50 -7.89 -0.29
C ALA A 17 1.56 -6.68 -0.49
N HIS A 18 1.90 -5.52 0.08
CA HIS A 18 1.14 -4.28 -0.08
C HIS A 18 1.16 -3.78 -1.55
N GLN A 19 2.30 -3.88 -2.24
CA GLN A 19 2.41 -3.51 -3.64
C GLN A 19 1.50 -4.37 -4.54
N LYS A 20 1.44 -5.68 -4.28
CA LYS A 20 0.54 -6.60 -4.99
C LYS A 20 -0.93 -6.25 -4.77
N LYS A 21 -1.31 -5.91 -3.53
CA LYS A 21 -2.67 -5.49 -3.20
C LYS A 21 -3.04 -4.18 -3.87
N LEU A 22 -2.17 -3.17 -3.79
CA LEU A 22 -2.40 -1.87 -4.42
C LEU A 22 -2.60 -2.00 -5.94
N SER A 23 -1.76 -2.81 -6.59
CA SER A 23 -1.92 -3.10 -8.02
C SER A 23 -3.25 -3.79 -8.33
N THR A 24 -3.70 -4.70 -7.46
CA THR A 24 -5.02 -5.34 -7.57
C THR A 24 -6.15 -4.30 -7.43
N TYR A 25 -6.06 -3.39 -6.48
CA TYR A 25 -7.07 -2.34 -6.28
C TYR A 25 -7.16 -1.37 -7.46
N HIS A 26 -6.02 -0.93 -8.01
CA HIS A 26 -6.04 -0.10 -9.22
C HIS A 26 -6.61 -0.84 -10.43
N ASN A 27 -6.38 -2.14 -10.56
CA ASN A 27 -7.02 -2.94 -11.62
C ASN A 27 -8.54 -3.02 -11.42
N LEU A 28 -9.03 -3.13 -10.17
CA LEU A 28 -10.46 -3.09 -9.88
C LEU A 28 -11.06 -1.72 -10.19
N GLU A 29 -10.37 -0.64 -9.81
CA GLU A 29 -10.75 0.75 -10.07
C GLU A 29 -10.95 0.96 -11.58
N GLN A 30 -9.95 0.60 -12.38
CA GLN A 30 -9.98 0.73 -13.83
C GLN A 30 -11.04 -0.14 -14.51
N ARG A 31 -11.38 -1.29 -13.92
CA ARG A 31 -12.32 -2.25 -14.52
C ARG A 31 -13.78 -1.95 -14.18
N TYR A 32 -14.07 -1.48 -12.97
CA TYR A 32 -15.43 -1.42 -12.44
C TYR A 32 -15.89 -0.01 -12.06
N PHE A 33 -14.97 0.96 -11.96
CA PHE A 33 -15.25 2.28 -11.41
C PHE A 33 -14.78 3.42 -12.33
N GLN A 34 -14.87 3.24 -13.65
CA GLN A 34 -14.41 4.24 -14.63
C GLN A 34 -15.20 5.56 -14.56
N ASN A 35 -16.50 5.49 -14.26
CA ASN A 35 -17.38 6.66 -14.09
C ASN A 35 -18.06 6.66 -12.71
N PRO A 36 -17.35 6.97 -11.60
CA PRO A 36 -17.91 6.86 -10.25
C PRO A 36 -19.16 7.71 -9.99
N GLN A 37 -19.31 8.82 -10.75
CA GLN A 37 -20.45 9.72 -10.61
C GLN A 37 -21.75 9.10 -11.14
N GLU A 38 -21.65 8.19 -12.11
CA GLU A 38 -22.77 7.52 -12.76
C GLU A 38 -23.20 6.22 -12.06
N LEU A 39 -22.46 5.81 -11.02
CA LEU A 39 -22.77 4.59 -10.28
C LEU A 39 -24.08 4.72 -9.49
N PRO A 40 -24.85 3.62 -9.34
CA PRO A 40 -25.89 3.57 -8.33
C PRO A 40 -25.28 3.74 -6.94
N GLU A 41 -26.10 4.12 -5.97
CA GLU A 41 -25.65 4.42 -4.60
C GLU A 41 -24.85 3.26 -3.96
N SER A 42 -25.29 2.02 -4.15
CA SER A 42 -24.56 0.83 -3.69
C SER A 42 -23.17 0.71 -4.32
N GLY A 43 -23.02 1.06 -5.60
CA GLY A 43 -21.74 1.11 -6.30
C GLY A 43 -20.84 2.23 -5.76
N LYS A 44 -21.41 3.37 -5.37
CA LYS A 44 -20.64 4.46 -4.71
C LYS A 44 -20.08 4.01 -3.36
N PHE A 45 -20.83 3.26 -2.56
CA PHE A 45 -20.32 2.74 -1.29
C PHE A 45 -19.19 1.72 -1.49
N GLN A 46 -19.30 0.85 -2.50
CA GLN A 46 -18.22 -0.07 -2.87
C GLN A 46 -16.97 0.69 -3.32
N TYR A 47 -17.16 1.74 -4.12
CA TYR A 47 -16.06 2.59 -4.58
C TYR A 47 -15.34 3.29 -3.42
N LEU A 48 -16.08 3.85 -2.46
CA LEU A 48 -15.49 4.45 -1.26
C LEU A 48 -14.65 3.46 -0.45
N THR A 49 -15.09 2.20 -0.39
CA THR A 49 -14.32 1.12 0.26
C THR A 49 -13.02 0.85 -0.50
N LEU A 50 -13.07 0.80 -1.84
CA LEU A 50 -11.90 0.62 -2.68
C LEU A 50 -10.89 1.76 -2.50
N LEU A 51 -11.36 3.02 -2.48
CA LEU A 51 -10.52 4.20 -2.26
C LEU A 51 -9.81 4.15 -0.91
N ASN A 52 -10.51 3.73 0.15
CA ASN A 52 -9.88 3.54 1.46
C ASN A 52 -8.79 2.45 1.40
N GLY A 53 -9.04 1.36 0.68
CA GLY A 53 -8.04 0.33 0.43
C GLY A 53 -6.80 0.87 -0.29
N ILE A 54 -6.98 1.61 -1.39
CA ILE A 54 -5.89 2.24 -2.14
C ILE A 54 -5.07 3.18 -1.24
N SER A 55 -5.74 4.04 -0.48
CA SER A 55 -5.09 4.97 0.45
C SER A 55 -4.26 4.23 1.50
N TYR A 56 -4.83 3.18 2.10
CA TYR A 56 -4.16 2.37 3.11
C TYR A 56 -2.88 1.70 2.57
N GLU A 57 -2.98 1.03 1.43
CA GLU A 57 -1.83 0.34 0.83
C GLU A 57 -0.75 1.34 0.40
N THR A 58 -1.14 2.50 -0.14
CA THR A 58 -0.22 3.59 -0.51
C THR A 58 0.53 4.12 0.70
N HIS A 59 -0.17 4.36 1.82
CA HIS A 59 0.45 4.81 3.06
C HIS A 59 1.42 3.76 3.62
N TRP A 60 1.04 2.48 3.61
CA TRP A 60 1.90 1.38 4.07
C TRP A 60 3.21 1.30 3.27
N LEU A 61 3.13 1.43 1.95
CA LEU A 61 4.30 1.43 1.08
C LEU A 61 5.23 2.62 1.36
N ALA A 62 4.65 3.81 1.54
CA ALA A 62 5.41 5.01 1.89
C ALA A 62 6.11 4.84 3.24
N TRP A 63 5.43 4.28 4.24
CA TRP A 63 6.02 4.00 5.55
C TRP A 63 7.14 2.95 5.46
N CYS A 64 6.95 1.84 4.74
CA CYS A 64 8.01 0.86 4.51
C CYS A 64 9.27 1.50 3.92
N ASN A 65 9.10 2.36 2.91
CA ASN A 65 10.22 3.06 2.29
C ASN A 65 10.98 3.94 3.30
N GLN A 66 10.26 4.76 4.08
CA GLN A 66 10.86 5.63 5.09
C GLN A 66 11.63 4.83 6.15
N VAL A 67 11.08 3.72 6.64
CA VAL A 67 11.73 2.89 7.66
C VAL A 67 12.96 2.19 7.09
N MET A 68 12.87 1.62 5.89
CA MET A 68 14.02 0.97 5.25
C MET A 68 15.14 1.97 4.96
N GLU A 69 14.80 3.19 4.53
CA GLU A 69 15.78 4.27 4.35
C GLU A 69 16.48 4.60 5.67
N LEU A 70 15.72 4.86 6.74
CA LEU A 70 16.24 5.15 8.08
C LEU A 70 17.16 4.03 8.60
N LEU A 71 16.78 2.77 8.40
CA LEU A 71 17.57 1.62 8.86
C LEU A 71 18.80 1.34 7.99
N ASN A 72 18.82 1.79 6.74
CA ASN A 72 19.94 1.59 5.82
C ASN A 72 20.96 2.74 5.82
N GLN A 73 20.58 3.93 6.28
CA GLN A 73 21.54 5.01 6.50
C GLN A 73 22.67 4.53 7.44
N ARG A 74 23.92 4.61 6.97
CA ARG A 74 25.08 4.41 7.85
C ARG A 74 25.11 5.60 8.81
N ILE A 75 25.05 5.33 10.11
CA ILE A 75 25.49 6.30 11.11
C ILE A 75 27.00 6.42 10.91
N GLU A 76 27.44 7.38 10.12
CA GLU A 76 28.83 7.86 10.20
C GLU A 76 29.00 8.44 11.60
N LYS A 77 29.84 7.77 12.40
CA LYS A 77 30.33 8.26 13.68
C LYS A 77 31.66 8.95 13.47
#